data_AF-A0A968TWU9-F1
#
_entry.id   AF-A0A968TWU9-F1
#
_cell.length_a   1.000
_cell.length_b   1.000
_cell.length_c   1.000
_cell.angle_alpha   90.00
_cell.angle_beta   90.00
_cell.angle_gamma   90.00
#
_symmetry.space_group_name_H-M   'P 1'
#
loop_
_entity.id
_entity.type
_entity.pdbx_description
1 polymer ?
#
loop_
_entity_poly.entity_id
_entity_poly.type
_entity_poly.pdbx_seq_one_letter_code
_entity_poly.pdbx_strand_id
1 'polypeptide(L)'
;MLDVVQRGELLAFIADQDAGAKGLFVPFFGKLASTYKSIGLLALHQNLPIICGYAMRRSQTRGCQYQLGTTDVIHPHEWADHPDPLFYVTARYTRAIEKMVRLALPQYFWMHRRWKTRPRWEREGKAMPVSVRKNLESLPWMTPAELDSLGIPIPAQDLSV
;
A
#
# COMPACT_ATOMS: atom_id res chain seq x y z
N MET A 1 -3.64 -19.98 7.37
CA MET A 1 -4.36 -18.81 6.82
C MET A 1 -5.68 -19.24 6.19
N LEU A 2 -5.68 -20.18 5.25
CA LEU A 2 -6.92 -20.67 4.63
C LEU A 2 -7.89 -21.29 5.66
N ASP A 3 -7.38 -22.11 6.59
CA ASP A 3 -8.24 -22.71 7.63
C ASP A 3 -8.92 -21.67 8.53
N VAL A 4 -8.23 -20.57 8.84
CA VAL A 4 -8.77 -19.45 9.64
C VAL A 4 -9.93 -18.79 8.88
N VAL A 5 -9.70 -18.47 7.60
CA VAL A 5 -10.73 -17.90 6.72
C VAL A 5 -11.93 -18.84 6.57
N GLN A 6 -11.70 -20.13 6.36
CA GLN A 6 -12.76 -21.13 6.18
C GLN A 6 -13.61 -21.31 7.44
N ARG A 7 -13.04 -21.07 8.63
CA ARG A 7 -13.77 -21.03 9.91
C ARG A 7 -14.52 -19.71 10.15
N GLY A 8 -14.46 -18.75 9.23
CA GLY A 8 -15.08 -17.44 9.37
C GLY A 8 -14.37 -16.53 10.37
N GLU A 9 -13.11 -16.83 10.71
CA GLU A 9 -12.30 -16.04 11.64
C GLU A 9 -11.63 -14.86 10.93
N LEU A 10 -11.21 -13.85 11.72
CA LEU A 10 -10.51 -12.68 11.24
C LEU A 10 -9.01 -12.95 11.10
N LEU A 11 -8.43 -12.54 9.96
CA LEU A 11 -7.00 -12.56 9.73
C LEU A 11 -6.46 -11.12 9.65
N ALA A 12 -5.48 -10.80 10.50
CA ALA A 12 -4.87 -9.48 10.55
C ALA A 12 -3.44 -9.52 9.99
N PHE A 13 -3.06 -8.46 9.27
CA PHE A 13 -1.72 -8.28 8.70
C PHE A 13 -1.15 -6.92 9.11
N ILE A 14 0.15 -6.89 9.36
CA ILE A 14 0.95 -5.65 9.39
C ILE A 14 1.84 -5.69 8.14
N ALA A 15 1.58 -4.82 7.17
CA ALA A 15 2.08 -4.94 5.80
C ALA A 15 2.64 -3.63 5.23
N ASP A 16 3.23 -2.82 6.09
CA ASP A 16 3.82 -1.51 5.80
C ASP A 16 5.36 -1.56 5.65
N GLN A 17 5.95 -2.76 5.52
CA GLN A 17 7.37 -2.95 5.27
C GLN A 17 7.70 -3.13 3.77
N ASP A 18 8.98 -3.01 3.41
CA ASP A 18 9.49 -3.30 2.06
C ASP A 18 9.38 -4.81 1.74
N ALA A 19 8.60 -5.15 0.71
CA ALA A 19 8.38 -6.55 0.31
C ALA A 19 9.48 -7.12 -0.60
N GLY A 20 10.61 -6.43 -0.76
CA GLY A 20 11.74 -6.86 -1.58
C GLY A 20 11.48 -6.83 -3.08
N ALA A 21 12.33 -7.48 -3.87
CA ALA A 21 12.30 -7.40 -5.34
C ALA A 21 11.07 -8.09 -5.99
N LYS A 22 10.34 -8.94 -5.23
CA LYS A 22 9.15 -9.66 -5.71
C LYS A 22 7.83 -9.00 -5.27
N GLY A 23 7.90 -7.91 -4.52
CA GLY A 23 6.73 -7.12 -4.14
C GLY A 23 6.12 -6.41 -5.34
N LEU A 24 4.87 -5.96 -5.16
CA LEU A 24 4.18 -5.16 -6.15
C LEU A 24 4.48 -3.69 -5.89
N PHE A 25 4.97 -2.98 -6.90
CA PHE A 25 5.30 -1.57 -6.80
C PHE A 25 4.03 -0.74 -6.95
N VAL A 26 3.57 -0.14 -5.86
CA VAL A 26 2.38 0.73 -5.83
C VAL A 26 2.73 2.09 -5.22
N PRO A 27 1.94 3.15 -5.48
CA PRO A 27 2.18 4.46 -4.90
C PRO A 27 2.15 4.46 -3.36
N PHE A 28 3.14 5.11 -2.75
CA PHE A 28 3.20 5.43 -1.33
C PHE A 28 3.94 6.76 -1.12
N PHE A 29 3.24 7.80 -0.66
CA PHE A 29 3.72 9.18 -0.46
C PHE A 29 4.54 9.71 -1.66
N GLY A 30 3.95 9.64 -2.87
CA GLY A 30 4.54 10.21 -4.08
C GLY A 30 5.72 9.41 -4.66
N LYS A 31 5.99 8.20 -4.16
CA LYS A 31 7.01 7.29 -4.69
C LYS A 31 6.46 5.87 -4.82
N LEU A 32 6.99 5.08 -5.75
CA LEU A 32 6.64 3.65 -5.83
C LEU A 32 7.34 2.86 -4.72
N ALA A 33 6.56 2.13 -3.94
CA ALA A 33 7.04 1.28 -2.84
C ALA A 33 6.72 -0.20 -3.09
N SER A 34 7.68 -1.07 -2.76
CA SER A 34 7.51 -2.52 -2.88
C SER A 34 6.57 -3.05 -1.79
N THR A 35 5.43 -3.62 -2.19
CA THR A 35 4.33 -3.94 -1.26
C THR A 35 3.91 -5.41 -1.36
N TYR A 36 3.53 -5.99 -0.21
CA TYR A 36 3.09 -7.39 -0.09
C TYR A 36 1.78 -7.68 -0.82
N LYS A 37 1.87 -8.21 -2.05
CA LYS A 37 0.69 -8.66 -2.81
C LYS A 37 -0.09 -9.83 -2.19
N SER A 38 0.40 -10.45 -1.11
CA SER A 38 -0.27 -11.60 -0.45
C SER A 38 -1.65 -11.26 0.09
N ILE A 39 -1.86 -10.03 0.58
CA ILE A 39 -3.18 -9.58 1.07
C ILE A 39 -4.18 -9.54 -0.07
N GLY A 40 -3.81 -8.90 -1.19
CA GLY A 40 -4.63 -8.85 -2.39
C GLY A 40 -4.91 -10.25 -2.94
N LEU A 41 -3.88 -11.09 -3.09
CA LEU A 41 -4.05 -12.46 -3.58
C LEU A 41 -5.02 -13.28 -2.72
N LEU A 42 -4.93 -13.17 -1.39
CA LEU A 42 -5.84 -13.88 -0.49
C LEU A 42 -7.27 -13.36 -0.64
N ALA A 43 -7.47 -12.05 -0.65
CA ALA A 43 -8.78 -11.43 -0.78
C ALA A 43 -9.45 -11.77 -2.12
N LEU A 44 -8.69 -11.74 -3.22
CA LEU A 44 -9.17 -12.13 -4.55
C LEU A 44 -9.55 -13.61 -4.60
N HIS A 45 -8.69 -14.50 -4.10
CA HIS A 45 -8.91 -15.94 -4.17
C HIS A 45 -10.06 -16.41 -3.27
N GLN A 46 -10.24 -15.77 -2.11
CA GLN A 46 -11.27 -16.15 -1.13
C GLN A 46 -12.51 -15.23 -1.21
N ASN A 47 -12.53 -14.29 -2.15
CA ASN A 47 -13.60 -13.31 -2.31
C ASN A 47 -13.96 -12.57 -1.00
N LEU A 48 -12.94 -12.11 -0.27
CA LEU A 48 -13.08 -11.52 1.06
C LEU A 48 -12.96 -9.99 1.05
N PRO A 49 -13.71 -9.28 1.89
CA PRO A 49 -13.46 -7.86 2.11
C PRO A 49 -12.14 -7.63 2.85
N ILE A 50 -11.51 -6.47 2.61
CA ILE A 50 -10.32 -6.00 3.33
C ILE A 50 -10.71 -4.79 4.17
N ILE A 51 -10.46 -4.85 5.47
CA ILE A 51 -10.67 -3.72 6.39
C ILE A 51 -9.30 -3.10 6.69
N CYS A 52 -9.14 -1.81 6.39
CA CYS A 52 -7.92 -1.07 6.66
C CYS A 52 -8.06 -0.30 7.98
N GLY A 53 -7.57 -0.90 9.07
CA GLY A 53 -7.64 -0.34 10.42
C GLY A 53 -6.32 0.24 10.95
N TYR A 54 -6.41 1.13 11.93
CA TYR A 54 -5.27 1.67 12.66
C TYR A 54 -5.50 1.69 14.18
N ALA A 55 -4.41 1.74 14.93
CA ALA A 55 -4.38 2.03 16.35
C ALA A 55 -3.44 3.21 16.62
N MET A 56 -3.99 4.34 17.05
CA MET A 56 -3.25 5.58 17.27
C MET A 56 -3.21 5.90 18.77
N ARG A 57 -2.01 6.12 19.32
CA ARG A 57 -1.85 6.51 20.72
C ARG A 57 -2.39 7.91 20.96
N ARG A 58 -3.20 8.11 22.01
CA ARG A 58 -3.67 9.44 22.41
C ARG A 58 -2.57 10.14 23.20
N SER A 59 -2.02 11.22 22.66
CA SER A 59 -0.83 11.89 23.23
C SER A 59 -1.08 12.63 24.55
N GLN A 60 -2.33 12.94 24.88
CA GLN A 60 -2.69 13.84 25.99
C GLN A 60 -3.12 13.14 27.29
N THR A 61 -3.08 11.81 27.35
CA THR A 61 -3.60 11.06 28.51
C THR A 61 -2.47 10.36 29.26
N ARG A 62 -2.44 10.48 30.60
CA ARG A 62 -1.59 9.63 31.43
C ARG A 62 -2.05 8.16 31.24
N GLY A 63 -1.18 7.30 30.69
CA GLY A 63 -1.45 5.88 30.43
C GLY A 63 -1.23 5.41 28.98
N CYS A 64 -1.64 4.17 28.70
CA CYS A 64 -1.61 3.54 27.37
C CYS A 64 -3.01 3.52 26.74
N GLN A 65 -3.49 4.69 26.30
CA GLN A 65 -4.77 4.80 25.60
C GLN A 65 -4.57 4.90 24.09
N TYR A 66 -5.36 4.13 23.35
CA TYR A 66 -5.34 4.08 21.90
C TYR A 66 -6.73 4.40 21.34
N GLN A 67 -6.76 5.17 20.26
CA GLN A 67 -7.91 5.31 19.39
C GLN A 67 -7.78 4.28 18.27
N LEU A 68 -8.77 3.40 18.15
CA LEU A 68 -8.91 2.50 17.02
C LEU A 68 -9.79 3.16 15.96
N GLY A 69 -9.49 2.92 14.69
CA GLY A 69 -10.30 3.42 13.60
C GLY A 69 -10.06 2.67 12.30
N THR A 70 -10.87 2.97 11.30
CA THR A 70 -10.80 2.38 9.95
C THR A 70 -10.70 3.51 8.94
N THR A 71 -9.78 3.42 7.97
CA THR A 71 -9.60 4.43 6.91
C THR A 71 -10.15 4.00 5.56
N ASP A 72 -10.39 2.70 5.37
CA ASP A 72 -11.01 2.15 4.17
C ASP A 72 -11.59 0.75 4.46
N VAL A 73 -12.61 0.37 3.69
CA VAL A 73 -13.10 -1.00 3.58
C VAL A 73 -13.23 -1.29 2.10
N ILE A 74 -12.58 -2.35 1.64
CA ILE A 74 -12.53 -2.72 0.23
C ILE A 74 -13.32 -4.02 0.07
N HIS A 75 -14.41 -3.97 -0.69
CA HIS A 75 -15.29 -5.10 -0.95
C HIS A 75 -15.02 -5.72 -2.32
N PRO A 76 -15.30 -7.03 -2.50
CA PRO A 76 -14.95 -7.70 -3.75
C PRO A 76 -15.58 -7.15 -5.03
N HIS A 77 -16.81 -6.64 -4.93
CA HIS A 77 -17.48 -6.04 -6.09
C HIS A 77 -16.76 -4.78 -6.61
N GLU A 78 -15.94 -4.12 -5.79
CA GLU A 78 -15.23 -2.89 -6.18
C GLU A 78 -14.03 -3.14 -7.10
N TRP A 79 -13.51 -4.39 -7.14
CA TRP A 79 -12.41 -4.77 -8.03
C TRP A 79 -12.81 -5.83 -9.06
N ALA A 80 -14.08 -6.25 -9.09
CA ALA A 80 -14.55 -7.33 -9.96
C ALA A 80 -14.28 -7.05 -11.45
N ASP A 81 -14.51 -5.80 -11.88
CA ASP A 81 -14.35 -5.37 -13.27
C ASP A 81 -13.04 -4.59 -13.52
N HIS A 82 -12.13 -4.55 -12.54
CA HIS A 82 -10.88 -3.83 -12.69
C HIS A 82 -9.93 -4.60 -13.64
N PRO A 83 -9.22 -3.93 -14.57
CA PRO A 83 -8.32 -4.61 -15.52
C PRO A 83 -7.15 -5.35 -14.84
N ASP A 84 -6.69 -4.84 -13.70
CA ASP A 84 -5.72 -5.50 -12.82
C ASP A 84 -6.20 -5.41 -11.36
N PRO A 85 -7.06 -6.34 -10.90
CA PRO A 85 -7.64 -6.30 -9.56
C PRO A 85 -6.58 -6.41 -8.47
N LEU A 86 -5.50 -7.17 -8.71
CA LEU A 86 -4.43 -7.33 -7.74
C LEU A 86 -3.69 -6.01 -7.51
N PHE A 87 -3.33 -5.31 -8.58
CA PHE A 87 -2.73 -3.99 -8.48
C PHE A 87 -3.64 -2.98 -7.80
N TYR A 88 -4.91 -2.93 -8.20
CA TYR A 88 -5.90 -2.02 -7.62
C TYR A 88 -6.03 -2.20 -6.10
N VAL A 89 -6.29 -3.43 -5.65
CA VAL A 89 -6.45 -3.73 -4.22
C VAL A 89 -5.18 -3.39 -3.45
N THR A 90 -4.01 -3.75 -4.00
CA THR A 90 -2.73 -3.48 -3.37
C THR A 90 -2.45 -1.98 -3.22
N ALA A 91 -2.75 -1.20 -4.26
CA ALA A 91 -2.61 0.25 -4.23
C ALA A 91 -3.63 0.88 -3.27
N ARG A 92 -4.86 0.37 -3.21
CA ARG A 92 -5.93 0.92 -2.37
C ARG A 92 -5.65 0.77 -0.89
N TYR A 93 -5.28 -0.43 -0.41
CA TYR A 93 -4.94 -0.56 1.00
C TYR A 93 -3.65 0.18 1.35
N THR A 94 -2.70 0.30 0.40
CA THR A 94 -1.48 1.09 0.63
C THR A 94 -1.80 2.57 0.79
N ARG A 95 -2.74 3.09 -0.02
CA ARG A 95 -3.29 4.43 0.17
C ARG A 95 -4.05 4.56 1.50
N ALA A 96 -4.74 3.53 1.94
CA ALA A 96 -5.38 3.52 3.25
C ALA A 96 -4.35 3.63 4.38
N ILE A 97 -3.18 2.98 4.25
CA ILE A 97 -2.05 3.15 5.16
C ILE A 97 -1.54 4.60 5.14
N GLU A 98 -1.39 5.23 3.96
CA GLU A 98 -1.03 6.66 3.93
C GLU A 98 -2.01 7.54 4.70
N LYS A 99 -3.32 7.30 4.55
CA LYS A 99 -4.34 8.01 5.32
C LYS A 99 -4.13 7.83 6.82
N MET A 100 -3.83 6.60 7.27
CA MET A 100 -3.53 6.32 8.69
C MET A 100 -2.30 7.07 9.17
N VAL A 101 -1.21 7.04 8.39
CA VAL A 101 0.05 7.73 8.69
C VAL A 101 -0.18 9.23 8.83
N ARG A 102 -1.01 9.83 7.96
CA ARG A 102 -1.32 11.27 8.00
C ARG A 102 -2.11 11.70 9.25
N LEU A 103 -2.81 10.79 9.91
CA LEU A 103 -3.49 11.09 11.19
C LEU A 103 -2.51 11.39 12.31
N ALA A 104 -1.34 10.73 12.31
CA ALA A 104 -0.30 10.94 13.31
C ALA A 104 1.08 10.60 12.76
N LEU A 105 1.63 11.48 11.92
CA LEU A 105 2.94 11.31 11.28
C LEU A 105 4.06 10.86 12.25
N PRO A 106 4.19 11.44 13.47
CA PRO A 106 5.26 11.06 14.38
C PRO A 106 5.13 9.65 14.98
N GLN A 107 3.95 9.03 14.90
CA GLN A 107 3.70 7.68 15.45
C GLN A 107 3.98 6.57 14.44
N TYR A 108 4.10 6.91 13.16
CA TYR A 108 4.46 5.91 12.16
C TYR A 108 5.92 5.48 12.35
N PHE A 109 6.19 4.19 12.18
CA PHE A 109 7.50 3.63 12.49
C PHE A 109 8.49 3.83 11.33
N TRP A 110 8.93 5.07 11.14
CA TRP A 110 9.80 5.52 10.04
C TRP A 110 11.15 4.81 9.93
N MET A 111 11.55 4.03 10.93
CA MET A 111 12.78 3.22 10.87
C MET A 111 12.71 2.12 9.79
N HIS A 112 11.51 1.75 9.34
CA HIS A 112 11.36 0.88 8.18
C HIS A 112 11.63 1.63 6.88
N ARG A 113 12.68 1.21 6.17
CA ARG A 113 13.06 1.76 4.86
C ARG A 113 12.05 1.34 3.77
N ARG A 114 10.90 2.00 3.72
CA ARG A 114 9.76 1.65 2.86
C ARG A 114 10.08 1.64 1.37
N TRP A 115 11.06 2.45 0.95
CA TRP A 115 11.52 2.58 -0.44
C TRP A 115 12.90 1.93 -0.68
N LYS A 116 13.35 1.01 0.19
CA LYS A 116 14.64 0.33 0.03
C LYS A 116 14.73 -0.38 -1.33
N THR A 117 13.69 -1.12 -1.70
CA THR A 117 13.63 -1.78 -3.00
C THR A 117 12.97 -0.84 -4.00
N ARG A 118 13.66 -0.58 -5.12
CA ARG A 118 13.15 0.24 -6.22
C ARG A 118 12.81 -0.61 -7.45
N PRO A 119 11.86 -0.16 -8.30
CA PRO A 119 11.59 -0.81 -9.57
C PRO A 119 12.86 -1.00 -10.39
N ARG A 120 12.96 -2.13 -11.09
CA ARG A 120 14.16 -2.47 -11.90
C ARG A 120 14.47 -1.40 -12.94
N TRP A 121 13.44 -0.91 -13.65
CA TRP A 121 13.60 0.11 -14.68
C TRP A 121 14.16 1.42 -14.11
N GLU A 122 13.75 1.82 -12.90
CA GLU A 122 14.27 3.02 -12.25
C GLU A 122 15.75 2.86 -11.87
N ARG A 123 16.13 1.70 -11.32
CA ARG A 123 17.55 1.41 -11.01
C ARG A 123 18.45 1.37 -12.25
N GLU A 124 17.88 1.01 -13.39
CA GLU A 124 18.57 0.99 -14.69
C GLU A 124 18.52 2.35 -15.41
N GLY A 125 17.93 3.40 -14.81
CA GLY A 125 17.79 4.71 -15.43
C GLY A 125 16.85 4.73 -16.65
N LYS A 126 15.97 3.73 -16.78
CA LYS A 126 15.02 3.60 -17.88
C LYS A 126 13.70 4.28 -17.54
N ALA A 127 12.96 4.67 -18.58
CA ALA A 127 11.61 5.18 -18.43
C ALA A 127 10.66 4.14 -17.81
N MET A 128 9.61 4.62 -17.13
CA MET A 128 8.56 3.78 -16.60
C MET A 128 7.89 2.96 -17.73
N PRO A 129 7.72 1.63 -17.59
CA PRO A 129 7.04 0.83 -18.58
C PRO A 129 5.59 1.28 -18.78
N VAL A 130 5.12 1.23 -20.03
CA VAL A 130 3.75 1.61 -20.41
C VAL A 130 2.70 0.81 -19.62
N SER A 131 2.95 -0.48 -19.35
CA SER A 131 2.05 -1.31 -18.55
C SER A 131 1.90 -0.81 -17.11
N VAL A 132 3.00 -0.38 -16.48
CA VAL A 132 2.98 0.20 -15.12
C VAL A 132 2.23 1.53 -15.14
N ARG A 133 2.48 2.38 -16.14
CA ARG A 133 1.78 3.65 -16.30
C ARG A 133 0.28 3.45 -16.47
N LYS A 134 -0.16 2.53 -17.33
CA LYS A 134 -1.58 2.17 -17.51
C LYS A 134 -2.24 1.69 -16.22
N ASN A 135 -1.54 0.86 -15.44
CA ASN A 135 -2.03 0.42 -14.13
C ASN A 135 -2.21 1.61 -13.17
N LEU A 136 -1.27 2.55 -13.14
CA LEU A 136 -1.40 3.76 -12.32
C LEU A 136 -2.55 4.65 -12.79
N GLU A 137 -2.71 4.85 -14.10
CA GLU A 137 -3.81 5.61 -14.72
C GLU A 137 -5.19 4.98 -14.46
N SER A 138 -5.25 3.67 -14.27
CA SER A 138 -6.50 2.96 -13.93
C SER A 138 -6.99 3.20 -12.49
N LEU A 139 -6.13 3.73 -11.61
CA LEU A 139 -6.54 4.01 -10.23
C LEU A 139 -7.48 5.23 -10.20
N PRO A 140 -8.69 5.11 -9.63
CA PRO A 140 -9.70 6.17 -9.70
C PRO A 140 -9.34 7.44 -8.90
N TRP A 141 -8.24 7.40 -8.14
CA TRP A 141 -7.73 8.50 -7.36
C TRP A 141 -6.38 9.02 -7.84
N MET A 142 -5.82 8.48 -8.91
CA MET A 142 -4.55 8.94 -9.46
C MET A 142 -4.81 10.17 -10.32
N THR A 143 -4.33 11.33 -9.88
CA THR A 143 -4.36 12.54 -10.70
C THR A 143 -3.20 12.56 -11.71
N PRO A 144 -3.31 13.29 -12.84
CA PRO A 144 -2.19 13.47 -13.76
C PRO A 144 -0.94 14.04 -13.08
N ALA A 145 -1.11 15.00 -12.16
CA ALA A 145 -0.01 15.60 -11.41
C ALA A 145 0.70 14.60 -10.48
N GLU A 146 -0.04 13.74 -9.78
CA GLU A 146 0.54 12.68 -8.96
C GLU A 146 1.26 11.64 -9.82
N LEU A 147 0.68 11.27 -10.97
CA LEU A 147 1.30 10.34 -11.91
C LEU A 147 2.63 10.87 -12.45
N ASP A 148 2.67 12.13 -12.85
CA ASP A 148 3.89 12.76 -13.35
C ASP A 148 4.96 12.85 -12.26
N SER A 149 4.56 13.05 -10.99
CA SER A 149 5.48 13.04 -9.85
C SER A 149 6.11 11.66 -9.58
N LEU A 150 5.39 10.57 -9.86
CA LEU A 150 5.87 9.20 -9.73
C LEU A 150 6.83 8.78 -10.86
N GLY A 151 6.78 9.48 -12.00
CA GLY A 151 7.56 9.16 -13.20
C GLY A 151 9.00 9.67 -13.20
N ILE A 152 9.38 10.49 -12.22
CA ILE A 152 10.72 11.09 -12.12
C ILE A 152 11.66 10.07 -11.47
N PRO A 153 12.69 9.56 -12.20
CA PRO A 153 13.69 8.68 -11.61
C PRO A 153 14.39 9.41 -10.46
N ILE A 154 14.41 8.79 -9.28
CA ILE A 154 15.04 9.41 -8.11
C ILE A 154 16.56 9.19 -8.20
N PRO A 155 17.39 10.23 -8.00
CA PRO A 155 18.83 10.06 -7.93
C PRO A 155 19.21 8.99 -6.89
N ALA A 156 20.22 8.17 -7.20
CA ALA A 156 20.63 7.06 -6.33
C ALA A 156 21.03 7.49 -4.90
N GLN A 157 21.37 8.77 -4.71
CA GLN A 157 21.78 9.37 -3.43
C GLN A 157 20.61 9.61 -2.47
N ASP A 158 19.37 9.70 -2.96
CA ASP A 158 18.17 9.99 -2.15
C ASP A 158 17.42 8.72 -1.70
N LEU A 159 18.05 7.55 -1.83
CA LEU A 159 17.49 6.24 -1.48
C LEU A 159 17.67 5.86 -0.01
N SER A 160 18.45 6.64 0.76
CA SER A 160 18.68 6.43 2.18
C SER A 160 17.89 7.43 3.02
N VAL A 161 16.67 7.04 3.39
CA VAL A 161 16.00 7.54 4.60
C VAL A 161 16.02 6.40 5.62
#